data_AF-A0A818XWY3-F1
#
_entry.id   AF-A0A818XWY3-F1
#
_cell.length_a   1.000
_cell.length_b   1.000
_cell.length_c   1.000
_cell.angle_alpha   90.00
_cell.angle_beta   90.00
_cell.angle_gamma   90.00
#
_symmetry.space_group_name_H-M   'P 1'
#
loop_
_entity.id
_entity.type
_entity.pdbx_description
1 polymer ?
#
loop_
_entity_poly.entity_id
_entity_poly.type
_entity_poly.pdbx_seq_one_letter_code
_entity_poly.pdbx_strand_id
1 'polypeptide(L)'
;MQNAVEGACAEAGSRDLVVSGDGSWQKRGFSNHNGVAAVISSSDVPKVLDIERLSKRCTVCDGAKSIQQSDPVKFEHVMSIHQCQLNYKGSSGAMEMDGIHRLFCRSIDRYNVRYSKLCL
;
A
#
# COMPACT_ATOMS: atom_id res chain seq x y z
N MET A 1 -3.07 -2.33 12.50
CA MET A 1 -2.24 -1.32 13.18
C MET A 1 -3.02 -0.45 14.18
N GLN A 2 -4.23 -0.85 14.62
CA GLN A 2 -5.06 -0.04 15.53
C GLN A 2 -4.34 0.38 16.82
N ASN A 3 -3.68 -0.56 17.52
CA ASN A 3 -3.00 -0.27 18.78
C ASN A 3 -1.87 0.77 18.63
N ALA A 4 -1.17 0.76 17.48
CA ALA A 4 -0.15 1.75 17.18
C ALA A 4 -0.75 3.15 17.00
N VAL A 5 -1.90 3.22 16.32
CA VAL A 5 -2.66 4.47 16.14
C VAL A 5 -3.17 5.01 17.47
N GLU A 6 -3.82 4.18 18.30
CA GLU A 6 -4.31 4.62 19.61
C GLU A 6 -3.16 5.05 20.52
N GLY A 7 -2.02 4.36 20.47
CA GLY A 7 -0.81 4.77 21.18
C GLY A 7 -0.26 6.10 20.70
N ALA A 8 -0.31 6.39 19.40
CA ALA A 8 0.11 7.69 18.85
C ALA A 8 -0.89 8.81 19.22
N CYS A 9 -2.19 8.53 19.24
CA CYS A 9 -3.21 9.48 19.69
C CYS A 9 -3.07 9.82 21.18
N ALA A 10 -2.80 8.83 22.03
CA ALA A 10 -2.58 9.05 23.46
C ALA A 10 -1.34 9.94 23.71
N GLU A 11 -0.27 9.71 22.96
CA GLU A 11 0.97 10.49 23.05
C GLU A 11 0.81 11.91 22.52
N ALA A 12 0.08 12.10 21.41
CA ALA A 12 -0.19 13.42 20.84
C ALA A 12 -1.31 14.19 21.57
N GLY A 13 -2.14 13.52 22.38
CA GLY A 13 -3.36 14.10 22.96
C GLY A 13 -4.40 14.51 21.91
N SER A 14 -4.33 13.97 20.69
CA SER A 14 -5.13 14.40 19.54
C SER A 14 -5.38 13.26 18.55
N ARG A 15 -6.48 13.37 17.80
CA ARG A 15 -6.78 12.51 16.62
C ARG A 15 -6.31 13.13 15.30
N ASP A 16 -5.76 14.35 15.36
CA ASP A 16 -5.00 14.96 14.27
C ASP A 16 -3.50 14.66 14.46
N LEU A 17 -2.96 13.74 13.67
CA LEU A 17 -1.60 13.25 13.83
C LEU A 17 -0.65 13.86 12.80
N VAL A 18 0.50 14.34 13.27
CA VAL A 18 1.65 14.64 12.42
C VAL A 18 2.38 13.33 12.15
N VAL A 19 2.66 13.04 10.88
CA VAL A 19 3.23 11.77 10.45
C VAL A 19 4.41 11.99 9.52
N SER A 20 5.31 11.03 9.48
CA SER A 20 6.28 10.86 8.40
C SER A 20 5.80 9.78 7.44
N GLY A 21 6.21 9.89 6.17
CA GLY A 21 5.89 8.91 5.13
C GLY A 21 7.17 8.33 4.56
N ASP A 22 7.21 7.01 4.38
CA ASP A 22 8.34 6.33 3.74
C ASP A 22 7.81 5.19 2.86
N GLY A 23 8.63 4.70 1.93
CA GLY A 23 8.28 3.61 1.05
C GLY A 23 9.46 2.73 0.65
N SER A 24 9.18 1.45 0.45
CA SER A 24 10.17 0.48 -0.04
C SER A 24 9.68 -0.18 -1.32
N TRP A 25 10.60 -0.33 -2.27
CA TRP A 25 10.31 -0.80 -3.62
C TRP A 25 11.16 -2.01 -3.97
N GLN A 26 10.51 -3.11 -4.35
CA GLN A 26 11.23 -4.29 -4.81
C GLN A 26 11.81 -4.00 -6.20
N LYS A 27 13.14 -3.85 -6.28
CA LYS A 27 13.87 -3.72 -7.54
C LYS A 27 14.21 -5.09 -8.12
N ARG A 28 13.81 -5.36 -9.37
CA ARG A 28 14.36 -6.47 -10.18
C ARG A 28 14.89 -5.89 -11.49
N GLY A 29 16.22 -5.81 -11.62
CA GLY A 29 16.86 -5.03 -12.68
C GLY A 29 16.45 -3.55 -12.59
N PHE A 30 16.12 -2.94 -13.73
CA PHE A 30 15.70 -1.52 -13.83
C PHE A 30 14.20 -1.28 -13.55
N SER A 31 13.49 -2.26 -12.98
CA SER A 31 12.04 -2.21 -12.84
C SER A 31 11.56 -2.50 -11.43
N ASN A 32 10.69 -1.63 -10.89
CA ASN A 32 10.00 -1.86 -9.63
C ASN A 32 8.55 -2.20 -9.93
N HIS A 33 8.17 -3.43 -9.61
CA HIS A 33 6.81 -3.94 -9.87
C HIS A 33 5.95 -3.97 -8.61
N ASN A 34 6.59 -4.02 -7.45
CA ASN A 34 5.93 -4.12 -6.15
C ASN A 34 6.55 -3.10 -5.21
N GLY A 35 5.71 -2.66 -4.29
CA GLY A 35 6.08 -1.65 -3.34
C GLY A 35 5.19 -1.59 -2.13
N VAL A 36 5.70 -0.96 -1.08
CA VAL A 36 4.96 -0.65 0.12
C VAL A 36 5.22 0.81 0.46
N ALA A 37 4.17 1.56 0.76
CA ALA A 37 4.25 2.86 1.40
C ALA A 37 3.79 2.70 2.86
N ALA A 38 4.34 3.49 3.76
CA ALA A 38 4.02 3.47 5.18
C ALA A 38 3.89 4.90 5.71
N VAL A 39 2.97 5.10 6.64
CA VAL A 39 2.87 6.31 7.46
C VAL A 39 3.27 5.98 8.89
N ILE A 40 4.09 6.82 9.48
CA ILE A 40 4.75 6.60 10.77
C ILE A 40 4.46 7.80 11.68
N SER A 41 4.21 7.58 12.97
CA SER A 41 4.00 8.68 13.92
C SER A 41 5.25 9.54 14.06
N SER A 42 5.06 10.86 14.10
CA SER A 42 6.12 11.81 14.45
C SER A 42 6.25 11.90 15.97
N SER A 43 6.92 10.91 16.58
CA SER A 43 7.14 10.77 18.02
C SER A 43 8.57 10.34 18.34
N ASP A 44 9.00 10.45 19.61
CA ASP A 44 10.33 10.00 20.06
C ASP A 44 10.54 8.50 19.83
N VAL A 45 9.45 7.71 19.95
CA VAL A 45 9.40 6.31 19.56
C VAL A 45 8.42 6.17 18.41
N PRO A 46 8.88 6.29 17.15
CA PRO A 46 7.99 6.27 15.98
C PRO A 46 7.34 4.90 15.80
N LYS A 47 6.04 4.90 15.48
CA LYS A 47 5.22 3.70 15.28
C LYS A 47 4.64 3.72 13.86
N VAL A 48 4.66 2.57 13.18
CA VAL A 48 3.97 2.43 11.88
C VAL A 48 2.45 2.44 12.11
N LEU A 49 1.77 3.42 11.54
CA LEU A 49 0.34 3.66 11.74
C LEU A 49 -0.50 2.97 10.68
N ASP A 50 -0.02 2.95 9.43
CA ASP A 50 -0.68 2.27 8.32
C ASP A 50 0.32 1.98 7.17
N ILE A 51 0.01 1.00 6.33
CA ILE A 51 0.80 0.61 5.15
C ILE A 51 -0.07 0.36 3.93
N GLU A 52 0.39 0.77 2.75
CA GLU A 52 -0.27 0.52 1.47
C GLU A 52 0.65 -0.31 0.57
N ARG A 53 0.15 -1.46 0.13
CA ARG A 53 0.87 -2.30 -0.84
C ARG A 53 0.46 -1.90 -2.25
N LEU A 54 1.44 -1.56 -3.08
CA LEU A 54 1.23 -1.17 -4.47
C LEU A 54 1.88 -2.20 -5.39
N SER A 55 1.15 -2.61 -6.42
CA SER A 55 1.65 -3.56 -7.40
C SER A 55 1.20 -3.22 -8.82
N LYS A 56 2.18 -3.26 -9.72
CA LYS A 56 2.05 -3.09 -11.17
C LYS A 56 1.90 -4.42 -11.90
N ARG A 57 2.04 -5.55 -11.18
CA ARG A 57 2.15 -6.87 -11.78
C ARG A 57 1.51 -7.93 -10.89
N CYS A 58 0.68 -8.77 -11.48
CA CYS A 58 0.17 -9.95 -10.79
C CYS A 58 0.70 -11.21 -11.47
N THR A 59 1.49 -12.00 -10.73
CA THR A 59 2.10 -13.23 -11.24
C THR A 59 1.07 -14.26 -11.67
N VAL A 60 -0.07 -14.34 -10.98
CA VAL A 60 -1.18 -15.23 -11.35
C VAL A 60 -1.79 -14.80 -12.68
N CYS A 61 -2.05 -13.50 -12.89
CA CYS A 61 -2.54 -13.01 -14.18
C CYS A 61 -1.55 -13.29 -15.31
N ASP A 62 -0.26 -13.12 -15.07
CA ASP A 62 0.76 -13.38 -16.10
C ASP A 62 0.83 -14.86 -16.48
N GLY A 63 0.79 -15.75 -15.49
CA GLY A 63 0.74 -17.20 -15.73
C GLY A 63 -0.56 -17.64 -16.38
N ALA A 64 -1.70 -17.06 -16.00
CA ALA A 64 -2.99 -17.33 -16.64
C ALA A 64 -2.95 -16.93 -18.12
N LYS A 65 -2.40 -15.75 -18.44
CA LYS A 65 -2.23 -15.30 -19.84
C LYS A 65 -1.38 -16.26 -20.66
N SER A 66 -0.34 -16.88 -20.09
CA SER A 66 0.51 -17.82 -20.83
C SER A 66 -0.19 -19.13 -21.21
N ILE A 67 -1.26 -19.50 -20.50
CA ILE A 67 -2.05 -20.71 -20.78
C ILE A 67 -3.36 -20.40 -21.53
N GLN A 68 -3.68 -19.13 -21.77
CA GLN A 68 -4.97 -18.70 -22.32
C GLN A 68 -5.31 -19.38 -23.66
N GLN A 69 -4.31 -19.59 -24.52
CA GLN A 69 -4.52 -20.22 -25.84
C GLN A 69 -4.42 -21.74 -25.80
N SER A 70 -3.55 -22.30 -24.94
CA SER A 70 -3.29 -23.73 -24.88
C SER A 70 -4.28 -24.50 -23.99
N ASP A 71 -4.84 -23.84 -22.98
CA ASP A 71 -5.82 -24.41 -22.06
C ASP A 71 -6.85 -23.33 -21.62
N PRO A 72 -7.82 -22.98 -22.49
CA PRO A 72 -8.81 -21.94 -22.21
C PRO A 72 -9.70 -22.25 -21.00
N VAL A 73 -10.00 -23.52 -20.74
CA VAL A 73 -10.83 -23.96 -19.61
C VAL A 73 -10.12 -23.66 -18.28
N LYS A 74 -8.83 -24.00 -18.19
CA LYS A 74 -8.03 -23.69 -17.01
C LYS A 74 -7.81 -22.19 -16.84
N PHE A 75 -7.63 -21.45 -17.94
CA PHE A 75 -7.58 -19.98 -17.89
C PHE A 75 -8.84 -19.39 -17.25
N GLU A 76 -10.01 -19.77 -17.73
CA GLU A 76 -11.29 -19.29 -17.20
C GLU A 76 -11.46 -19.65 -15.73
N HIS A 77 -11.15 -20.90 -15.36
CA HIS A 77 -11.20 -21.34 -13.97
C HIS A 77 -10.30 -20.49 -13.06
N VAL A 78 -9.01 -20.32 -13.43
CA VAL A 78 -8.07 -19.50 -12.65
C VAL A 78 -8.58 -18.07 -12.52
N MET A 79 -9.06 -17.46 -13.60
CA MET A 79 -9.56 -16.08 -13.57
C MET A 79 -10.84 -15.93 -12.73
N SER A 80 -11.69 -16.97 -12.67
CA SER A 80 -12.94 -16.93 -11.89
C SER A 80 -12.73 -16.90 -10.38
N ILE A 81 -11.67 -17.54 -9.89
CA ILE A 81 -11.35 -17.61 -8.45
C ILE A 81 -10.26 -16.61 -8.03
N HIS A 82 -9.66 -15.91 -9.00
CA HIS A 82 -8.49 -15.08 -8.74
C HIS A 82 -8.86 -13.71 -8.17
N GLN A 83 -8.33 -13.41 -6.98
CA GLN A 83 -8.34 -12.07 -6.41
C GLN A 83 -7.10 -11.29 -6.86
N CYS A 84 -7.29 -10.45 -7.88
CA CYS A 84 -6.18 -9.71 -8.47
C CYS A 84 -5.52 -8.75 -7.49
N GLN A 85 -4.19 -8.81 -7.45
CA GLN A 85 -3.36 -8.00 -6.56
C GLN A 85 -2.73 -6.79 -7.27
N LEU A 86 -3.00 -6.61 -8.57
CA LEU A 86 -2.58 -5.45 -9.36
C LEU A 86 -3.50 -4.26 -9.01
N ASN A 87 -2.92 -3.22 -8.43
CA ASN A 87 -3.67 -2.08 -7.92
C ASN A 87 -3.00 -0.73 -8.20
N TYR A 88 -1.98 -0.69 -9.07
CA TYR A 88 -1.29 0.52 -9.45
C TYR A 88 -0.91 0.53 -10.95
N LYS A 89 -1.14 1.66 -11.61
CA LYS A 89 -0.95 1.84 -13.07
C LYS A 89 0.07 2.92 -13.46
N GLY A 90 0.67 3.63 -12.49
CA GLY A 90 1.58 4.74 -12.74
C GLY A 90 3.07 4.37 -12.88
N SER A 91 3.92 5.39 -12.87
CA SER A 91 5.38 5.22 -12.85
C SER A 91 5.83 4.64 -11.50
N SER A 92 6.93 3.89 -11.51
CA SER A 92 7.45 3.31 -10.27
C SER A 92 7.93 4.38 -9.27
N GLY A 93 8.40 5.53 -9.75
CA GLY A 93 8.76 6.65 -8.88
C GLY A 93 7.56 7.35 -8.23
N ALA A 94 6.40 7.35 -8.88
CA ALA A 94 5.18 7.94 -8.31
C ALA A 94 4.43 7.00 -7.35
N MET A 95 4.86 5.75 -7.19
CA MET A 95 4.22 4.78 -6.31
C MET A 95 4.23 5.26 -4.85
N GLU A 96 5.31 5.88 -4.40
CA GLU A 96 5.42 6.38 -3.04
C GLU A 96 4.34 7.40 -2.73
N MET A 97 4.27 8.45 -3.55
CA MET A 97 3.29 9.52 -3.40
C MET A 97 1.85 8.99 -3.48
N ASP A 98 1.56 8.08 -4.41
CA ASP A 98 0.22 7.48 -4.54
C ASP A 98 -0.12 6.63 -3.30
N GLY A 99 0.85 5.89 -2.77
CA GLY A 99 0.70 5.09 -1.56
C GLY A 99 0.41 5.95 -0.33
N ILE A 100 1.22 7.00 -0.11
CA ILE A 100 1.00 7.95 0.98
C ILE A 100 -0.36 8.65 0.82
N HIS A 101 -0.72 9.08 -0.39
CA HIS A 101 -2.03 9.68 -0.63
C HIS A 101 -3.20 8.75 -0.24
N ARG A 102 -3.15 7.47 -0.65
CA ARG A 102 -4.18 6.47 -0.26
C ARG A 102 -4.26 6.29 1.26
N LEU A 103 -3.12 6.30 1.95
CA LEU A 103 -3.06 6.19 3.40
C LEU A 103 -3.73 7.39 4.08
N PHE A 104 -3.49 8.59 3.57
CA PHE A 104 -4.15 9.81 4.04
C PHE A 104 -5.67 9.74 3.83
N CYS A 105 -6.12 9.41 2.62
CA CYS A 105 -7.54 9.37 2.28
C CYS A 105 -8.35 8.41 3.16
N ARG A 106 -7.79 7.25 3.53
CA ARG A 106 -8.53 6.23 4.30
C ARG A 106 -8.39 6.35 5.82
N SER A 107 -7.54 7.26 6.31
CA SER A 107 -7.18 7.35 7.73
C SER A 107 -8.40 7.58 8.64
N ILE A 108 -9.32 8.44 8.21
CA ILE A 108 -10.53 8.78 8.96
C ILE A 108 -11.45 7.57 9.05
N ASP A 109 -11.80 6.96 7.93
CA ASP A 109 -12.73 5.83 7.92
C ASP A 109 -12.15 4.59 8.61
N ARG A 110 -10.83 4.37 8.48
CA ARG A 110 -10.18 3.15 8.97
C ARG A 110 -9.82 3.19 10.45
N TYR A 111 -9.40 4.36 10.94
CA TYR A 111 -8.84 4.50 12.28
C TYR A 111 -9.44 5.65 13.09
N ASN A 112 -10.36 6.42 12.49
CA ASN A 112 -10.92 7.64 13.09
C ASN A 112 -9.84 8.64 13.50
N VAL A 113 -8.82 8.82 12.64
CA VAL A 113 -7.77 9.82 12.79
C VAL A 113 -7.57 10.55 11.48
N ARG A 114 -7.07 11.78 11.53
CA ARG A 114 -6.67 12.55 10.36
C ARG A 114 -5.16 12.77 10.38
N TYR A 115 -4.47 12.34 9.34
CA TYR A 115 -3.07 12.72 9.14
C TYR A 115 -3.02 14.18 8.68
N SER A 116 -2.59 15.08 9.57
CA SER A 116 -2.74 16.53 9.41
C SER A 116 -1.55 17.18 8.71
N LYS A 117 -0.36 16.58 8.84
CA LYS A 117 0.88 17.06 8.22
C LYS A 117 1.80 15.88 7.92
N LEU A 118 2.43 15.93 6.75
CA LEU A 118 3.53 15.04 6.36
C LEU A 118 4.87 15.73 6.66
N CYS A 119 5.70 15.09 7.47
CA CYS A 119 7.11 15.46 7.70
C CYS A 119 7.99 14.52 6.87
N LEU A 120 8.94 15.10 6.13
CA LEU A 120 9.99 14.34 5.42
C LEU A 120 11.12 14.00 6.38
#